data_AF-A0A4R3UGG6-F1
#
_entry.id   AF-A0A4R3UGG6-F1
#
_cell.length_a   1.000
_cell.length_b   1.000
_cell.length_c   1.000
_cell.angle_alpha   90.00
_cell.angle_beta   90.00
_cell.angle_gamma   90.00
#
_symmetry.space_group_name_H-M   'P 1'
#
loop_
_entity.id
_entity.type
_entity.pdbx_description
1 polymer ?
#
loop_
_entity_poly.entity_id
_entity_poly.type
_entity_poly.pdbx_seq_one_letter_code
_entity_poly.pdbx_strand_id
1 'polypeptide(L)'
;MAAGNTFAHADLLACVTQSLCTRTLNVFAQESRLDGESLKDAVDRYEVDYAWHVLGSDRMRNETVALLEAKLKQPATDAQKTCVAEVLRTAAEGQSFDLLMSFDSDVPELLAAMLHAQFAARAMPEAEAVS
;
A
#
# COMPACT_ATOMS: atom_id res chain seq x y z
N MET A 1 20.92 -14.62 -15.82
CA MET A 1 20.94 -13.24 -15.31
C MET A 1 19.55 -12.94 -14.73
N ALA A 2 19.40 -13.03 -13.41
CA ALA A 2 18.12 -12.85 -12.70
C ALA A 2 18.08 -11.52 -11.93
N ALA A 3 18.42 -10.42 -12.61
CA ALA A 3 18.45 -9.08 -12.02
C ALA A 3 17.13 -8.31 -12.21
N GLY A 4 16.14 -8.87 -12.91
CA GLY A 4 14.89 -8.16 -13.26
C GLY A 4 13.80 -8.16 -12.18
N ASN A 5 13.97 -8.89 -11.07
CA ASN A 5 12.88 -9.08 -10.09
C ASN A 5 12.96 -8.16 -8.87
N THR A 6 14.16 -7.72 -8.48
CA THR A 6 14.38 -6.94 -7.24
C THR A 6 14.13 -5.45 -7.44
N PHE A 7 14.49 -4.90 -8.61
CA PHE A 7 14.24 -3.49 -8.94
C PHE A 7 12.75 -3.16 -8.90
N ALA A 8 11.91 -4.03 -9.46
CA ALA A 8 10.48 -3.77 -9.52
C ALA A 8 9.79 -3.85 -8.14
N HIS A 9 10.29 -4.65 -7.20
CA HIS A 9 9.79 -4.68 -5.82
C HIS A 9 10.24 -3.45 -5.03
N ALA A 10 11.49 -3.01 -5.19
CA ALA A 10 12.00 -1.80 -4.56
C ALA A 10 11.28 -0.54 -5.06
N ASP A 11 10.96 -0.46 -6.35
CA ASP A 11 10.20 0.64 -6.94
C ASP A 11 8.75 0.67 -6.44
N LEU A 12 8.10 -0.50 -6.32
CA LEU A 12 6.77 -0.63 -5.70
C LEU A 12 6.79 -0.15 -4.25
N LEU A 13 7.76 -0.61 -3.47
CA LEU A 13 7.94 -0.20 -2.09
C LEU A 13 8.20 1.31 -1.96
N ALA A 14 9.04 1.87 -2.83
CA ALA A 14 9.35 3.30 -2.84
C ALA A 14 8.12 4.13 -3.19
N CYS A 15 7.34 3.73 -4.19
CA CYS A 15 6.10 4.42 -4.56
C CYS A 15 5.05 4.34 -3.44
N VAL A 16 4.85 3.16 -2.84
CA VAL A 16 3.96 3.01 -1.68
C VAL A 16 4.42 3.90 -0.55
N THR A 17 5.71 3.89 -0.20
CA THR A 17 6.26 4.70 0.89
C THR A 17 6.13 6.20 0.61
N GLN A 18 6.27 6.63 -0.64
CA GLN A 18 6.10 8.04 -1.04
C GLN A 18 4.63 8.47 -1.08
N SER A 19 3.68 7.56 -1.31
CA SER A 19 2.26 7.85 -1.31
C SER A 19 1.62 7.75 0.08
N LEU A 20 2.37 7.33 1.11
CA LEU A 20 1.85 7.31 2.47
C LEU A 20 1.64 8.73 2.97
N CYS A 21 0.38 9.11 3.13
CA CYS A 21 0.00 10.29 3.89
C CYS A 21 0.15 9.98 5.38
N THR A 22 1.39 10.05 5.88
CA THR A 22 1.68 9.88 7.31
C THR A 22 1.81 11.22 8.02
N ARG A 23 1.34 11.26 9.27
CA ARG A 23 1.60 12.36 10.21
C ARG A 23 2.16 11.79 11.48
N THR A 24 3.04 12.51 12.16
CA THR A 24 3.51 12.06 13.47
C THR A 24 2.39 12.19 14.49
N LEU A 25 2.34 11.27 15.46
CA LEU A 25 1.40 11.28 16.58
C LEU A 25 1.42 12.64 17.31
N ASN A 26 2.59 13.26 17.45
CA ASN A 26 2.73 14.57 18.06
C ASN A 26 2.06 15.69 17.27
N VAL A 27 2.22 15.71 15.94
CA VAL A 27 1.57 16.70 15.08
C VAL A 27 0.06 16.50 15.11
N PHE A 28 -0.41 15.26 14.97
CA PHE A 28 -1.84 14.95 14.99
C PHE A 28 -2.49 15.29 16.33
N ALA A 29 -1.83 14.99 17.46
CA ALA A 29 -2.29 15.37 18.79
C ALA A 29 -2.30 16.89 19.01
N GLN A 30 -1.38 17.63 18.38
CA GLN A 30 -1.35 19.08 18.42
C GLN A 30 -2.50 19.69 17.60
N GLU A 31 -2.75 19.16 16.39
CA GLU A 31 -3.88 19.56 15.54
C GLU A 31 -5.23 19.30 16.25
N SER A 32 -5.43 18.10 16.79
CA SER A 32 -6.65 17.75 17.54
C SER A 32 -6.94 18.75 18.67
N ARG A 33 -5.90 19.14 19.42
CA ARG A 33 -6.02 20.14 20.49
C ARG A 33 -6.38 21.53 19.98
N LEU A 34 -5.88 21.93 18.81
CA LEU A 34 -6.22 23.21 18.19
C LEU A 34 -7.69 23.23 17.74
N ASP A 35 -8.19 22.08 17.28
CA ASP A 35 -9.59 21.91 16.88
C ASP A 35 -10.54 21.70 18.09
N GLY A 36 -10.00 21.65 19.30
CA GLY A 36 -10.76 21.49 20.54
C GLY A 36 -11.28 20.07 20.76
N GLU A 37 -10.78 19.08 20.01
CA GLU A 37 -11.12 17.67 20.15
C GLU A 37 -10.04 16.89 20.91
N SER A 38 -10.42 15.78 21.53
CA SER A 38 -9.44 14.88 22.13
C SER A 38 -8.73 14.08 21.04
N LEU A 39 -7.46 13.74 21.25
CA LEU A 39 -6.72 12.87 20.34
C LEU A 39 -7.47 11.56 20.03
N LYS A 40 -8.18 11.02 21.02
CA LYS A 40 -8.97 9.81 20.85
C LYS A 40 -10.14 10.04 19.88
N ASP A 41 -10.87 11.14 20.05
CA ASP A 41 -11.99 11.48 19.17
C ASP A 41 -11.51 11.74 17.73
N ALA A 42 -10.35 12.38 17.57
CA ALA A 42 -9.73 12.58 16.26
C ALA A 42 -9.32 11.24 15.60
N VAL A 43 -8.67 10.36 16.36
CA VAL A 43 -8.30 9.00 15.92
C VAL A 43 -9.53 8.23 15.44
N ASP A 44 -10.60 8.23 16.26
CA ASP A 44 -11.84 7.51 15.95
C ASP A 44 -12.59 8.14 14.76
N ARG A 45 -12.62 9.47 14.66
CA ARG A 45 -13.32 10.22 13.61
C ARG A 45 -12.68 10.07 12.24
N TYR A 46 -11.35 10.09 12.16
CA TYR A 46 -10.62 10.03 10.90
C TYR A 46 -10.18 8.60 10.52
N GLU A 47 -10.59 7.60 11.31
CA GLU A 47 -10.13 6.20 11.21
C GLU A 47 -8.60 6.15 11.04
N VAL A 48 -7.89 6.83 11.94
CA VAL A 48 -6.42 6.92 11.90
C VAL A 48 -5.83 5.94 12.88
N ASP A 49 -4.85 5.14 12.44
CA ASP A 49 -4.08 4.25 13.31
C ASP A 49 -2.59 4.35 12.95
N TYR A 50 -1.72 3.65 13.67
CA TYR A 50 -0.31 3.62 13.35
C TYR A 50 -0.07 3.11 11.93
N ALA A 51 0.80 3.79 11.17
CA ALA A 51 1.07 3.47 9.77
C ALA A 51 1.50 2.01 9.57
N TRP A 52 2.33 1.48 10.47
CA TRP A 52 2.73 0.06 10.44
C TRP A 52 1.53 -0.88 10.66
N HIS A 53 0.56 -0.49 11.50
CA HIS A 53 -0.62 -1.29 11.78
C HIS A 53 -1.59 -1.27 10.59
N VAL A 54 -1.84 -0.08 10.03
CA VAL A 54 -2.69 0.11 8.85
C VAL A 54 -2.14 -0.68 7.66
N LEU A 55 -0.84 -0.56 7.37
CA LEU A 55 -0.18 -1.28 6.26
C LEU A 55 -0.12 -2.78 6.48
N GLY A 56 0.08 -3.22 7.74
CA GLY A 56 0.09 -4.64 8.10
C GLY A 56 -1.29 -5.27 8.24
N SER A 57 -2.37 -4.48 8.14
CA SER A 57 -3.72 -4.95 8.40
C SER A 57 -4.25 -5.86 7.28
N ASP A 58 -5.05 -6.85 7.67
CA ASP A 58 -5.78 -7.69 6.71
C ASP A 58 -6.75 -6.87 5.86
N ARG A 59 -7.29 -5.76 6.39
CA ARG A 59 -8.16 -4.81 5.67
C ARG A 59 -7.43 -4.25 4.45
N MET A 60 -6.26 -3.64 4.66
CA MET A 60 -5.42 -3.05 3.61
C MET A 60 -5.03 -4.08 2.53
N ARG A 61 -4.64 -5.29 2.95
CA ARG A 61 -4.32 -6.38 2.03
C ARG A 61 -5.52 -6.81 1.19
N ASN A 62 -6.66 -7.06 1.83
CA ASN A 62 -7.86 -7.54 1.15
C ASN A 62 -8.41 -6.49 0.17
N GLU A 63 -8.37 -5.21 0.53
CA GLU A 63 -8.78 -4.10 -0.32
C GLU A 63 -7.86 -3.95 -1.55
N THR A 64 -6.54 -4.03 -1.34
CA THR A 64 -5.58 -4.03 -2.45
C THR A 64 -5.81 -5.20 -3.41
N VAL A 65 -6.04 -6.41 -2.87
CA VAL A 65 -6.32 -7.60 -3.68
C VAL A 65 -7.64 -7.44 -4.43
N ALA A 66 -8.70 -6.94 -3.80
CA ALA A 66 -10.00 -6.72 -4.45
C ALA A 66 -9.90 -5.70 -5.60
N LEU A 67 -9.15 -4.62 -5.41
CA LEU A 67 -8.89 -3.63 -6.46
C LEU A 67 -8.03 -4.20 -7.59
N LEU A 68 -7.05 -5.03 -7.27
CA LEU A 68 -6.23 -5.71 -8.26
C LEU A 68 -7.07 -6.69 -9.09
N GLU A 69 -7.93 -7.48 -8.45
CA GLU A 69 -8.87 -8.40 -9.10
C GLU A 69 -9.85 -7.64 -10.01
N ALA A 70 -10.36 -6.50 -9.54
CA ALA A 70 -11.23 -5.63 -10.33
C ALA A 70 -10.52 -5.06 -11.56
N LYS A 71 -9.26 -4.62 -11.43
CA LYS A 71 -8.46 -4.10 -12.55
C LYS A 71 -8.08 -5.20 -13.54
N LEU A 72 -7.68 -6.38 -13.05
CA LEU A 72 -7.31 -7.53 -13.88
C LEU A 72 -8.52 -8.22 -14.52
N LYS A 73 -9.75 -7.99 -14.01
CA LYS A 73 -10.98 -8.72 -14.38
C LYS A 73 -10.88 -10.24 -14.22
N GLN A 74 -9.97 -10.70 -13.39
CA GLN A 74 -9.72 -12.11 -13.08
C GLN A 74 -9.27 -12.24 -11.62
N PRO A 75 -9.51 -13.38 -10.97
CA PRO A 75 -9.04 -13.62 -9.62
C PRO A 75 -7.51 -13.54 -9.54
N ALA A 76 -7.00 -12.88 -8.50
CA ALA A 76 -5.57 -12.72 -8.31
C ALA A 76 -4.98 -14.08 -7.93
N THR A 77 -3.90 -14.46 -8.61
CA THR A 77 -3.21 -15.71 -8.34
C THR A 77 -2.52 -15.66 -6.97
N ASP A 78 -2.24 -16.82 -6.39
CA ASP A 78 -1.60 -16.90 -5.06
C ASP A 78 -0.23 -16.20 -5.03
N ALA A 79 0.50 -16.21 -6.15
CA ALA A 79 1.74 -15.47 -6.31
C ALA A 79 1.53 -13.94 -6.22
N GLN A 80 0.43 -13.44 -6.78
CA GLN A 80 0.09 -12.01 -6.72
C GLN A 80 -0.34 -11.60 -5.31
N LYS A 81 -1.17 -12.41 -4.66
CA LYS A 81 -1.59 -12.21 -3.26
C LYS A 81 -0.39 -12.24 -2.31
N THR A 82 0.55 -13.14 -2.54
CA THR A 82 1.80 -13.22 -1.77
C THR A 82 2.66 -11.97 -1.99
N CYS A 83 2.81 -11.52 -3.24
CA CYS A 83 3.57 -10.31 -3.56
C CYS A 83 2.97 -9.06 -2.89
N VAL A 84 1.64 -8.89 -2.92
CA VAL A 84 0.93 -7.82 -2.21
C VAL A 84 1.22 -7.87 -0.71
N ALA A 85 1.10 -9.06 -0.10
CA ALA A 85 1.34 -9.24 1.33
C ALA A 85 2.79 -8.93 1.71
N GLU A 86 3.77 -9.33 0.89
CA GLU A 86 5.18 -9.04 1.11
C GLU A 86 5.48 -7.54 1.00
N VAL A 87 5.00 -6.87 -0.06
CA VAL A 87 5.20 -5.42 -0.25
C VAL A 87 4.62 -4.65 0.93
N LEU A 88 3.38 -4.96 1.34
CA LEU A 88 2.71 -4.31 2.46
C LEU A 88 3.44 -4.57 3.79
N ARG A 89 3.90 -5.80 4.02
CA ARG A 89 4.69 -6.15 5.21
C ARG A 89 6.01 -5.39 5.26
N THR A 90 6.76 -5.37 4.16
CA THR A 90 8.04 -4.65 4.10
C THR A 90 7.83 -3.15 4.23
N ALA A 91 6.75 -2.60 3.65
CA ALA A 91 6.36 -1.21 3.84
C ALA A 91 6.06 -0.91 5.32
N ALA A 92 5.32 -1.79 5.99
CA ALA A 92 5.00 -1.67 7.42
C ALA A 92 6.24 -1.73 8.31
N GLU A 93 7.18 -2.64 8.04
CA GLU A 93 8.46 -2.75 8.76
C GLU A 93 9.37 -1.54 8.56
N GLY A 94 9.24 -0.85 7.41
CA GLY A 94 9.94 0.40 7.13
C GLY A 94 9.33 1.64 7.79
N GLN A 95 8.13 1.54 8.38
CA GLN A 95 7.48 2.68 9.03
C GLN A 95 7.99 2.90 10.46
N SER A 96 8.03 4.17 10.85
CA SER A 96 8.32 4.54 12.24
C SER A 96 7.09 4.33 13.14
N PHE A 97 7.31 3.94 14.39
CA PHE A 97 6.25 3.65 15.36
C PHE A 97 5.43 4.87 15.80
N ASP A 98 5.90 6.08 15.48
CA ASP A 98 5.24 7.35 15.80
C ASP A 98 4.44 7.92 14.61
N LEU A 99 4.48 7.27 13.45
CA LEU A 99 3.71 7.67 12.29
C LEU A 99 2.30 7.09 12.36
N LEU A 100 1.33 7.98 12.20
CA LEU A 100 -0.08 7.70 12.03
C LEU A 100 -0.48 7.81 10.56
N MET A 101 -1.45 7.00 10.15
CA MET A 101 -1.99 6.93 8.80
C MET A 101 -3.49 6.64 8.87
N SER A 102 -4.27 7.23 7.98
CA SER A 102 -5.70 6.90 7.86
C SER A 102 -5.90 5.59 7.09
N PHE A 103 -6.92 4.83 7.47
CA PHE A 103 -7.38 3.69 6.68
C PHE A 103 -7.90 4.12 5.29
N ASP A 104 -8.37 5.37 5.14
CA ASP A 104 -8.87 5.93 3.86
C ASP A 104 -7.75 6.50 2.98
N SER A 105 -6.60 5.83 2.96
CA SER A 105 -5.48 6.24 2.11
C SER A 105 -5.60 5.64 0.72
N ASP A 106 -5.18 6.36 -0.33
CA ASP A 106 -5.18 5.89 -1.73
C ASP A 106 -4.16 4.76 -2.02
N VAL A 107 -3.52 4.22 -0.98
CA VAL A 107 -2.48 3.18 -1.08
C VAL A 107 -2.97 1.89 -1.74
N PRO A 108 -4.15 1.31 -1.40
CA PRO A 108 -4.68 0.15 -2.09
C PRO A 108 -4.83 0.37 -3.59
N GLU A 109 -5.33 1.53 -4.00
CA GLU A 109 -5.58 1.84 -5.40
C GLU A 109 -4.28 2.02 -6.19
N LEU A 110 -3.33 2.77 -5.63
CA LEU A 110 -2.01 2.98 -6.23
C LEU A 110 -1.25 1.66 -6.38
N LEU A 111 -1.20 0.85 -5.31
CA LEU A 111 -0.53 -0.44 -5.33
C LEU A 111 -1.17 -1.40 -6.33
N ALA A 112 -2.51 -1.48 -6.36
CA ALA A 112 -3.23 -2.29 -7.35
C ALA A 112 -2.98 -1.82 -8.79
N ALA A 113 -2.94 -0.50 -9.05
CA ALA A 113 -2.68 0.05 -10.37
C ALA A 113 -1.25 -0.24 -10.86
N MET A 114 -0.25 -0.09 -9.98
CA MET A 114 1.15 -0.40 -10.32
C MET A 114 1.36 -1.89 -10.57
N LEU A 115 0.80 -2.75 -9.70
CA LEU A 115 0.85 -4.20 -9.90
C LEU A 115 0.17 -4.60 -11.20
N HIS A 116 -1.00 -4.03 -11.50
CA HIS A 116 -1.67 -4.25 -12.78
C HIS A 116 -0.77 -3.86 -13.97
N ALA A 117 -0.15 -2.68 -13.94
CA ALA A 117 0.77 -2.23 -15.00
C ALA A 117 1.98 -3.18 -15.14
N GLN A 118 2.52 -3.67 -14.02
CA GLN A 118 3.63 -4.61 -14.00
C GLN A 118 3.24 -5.98 -14.57
N PHE A 119 2.08 -6.52 -14.21
CA PHE A 119 1.57 -7.77 -14.76
C PHE A 119 1.24 -7.65 -16.25
N ALA A 120 0.68 -6.52 -16.68
CA ALA A 120 0.44 -6.24 -18.09
C ALA A 120 1.76 -6.18 -18.88
N ALA A 121 2.78 -5.49 -18.36
CA ALA A 121 4.12 -5.43 -18.96
C ALA A 121 4.78 -6.81 -19.03
N ARG A 122 4.52 -7.69 -18.05
CA ARG A 122 5.03 -9.08 -18.01
C ARG A 122 4.31 -10.04 -18.95
N ALA A 123 3.07 -9.73 -19.36
CA ALA A 123 2.33 -10.51 -20.34
C ALA A 123 2.73 -10.17 -21.79
N MET A 124 3.34 -9.00 -22.02
CA MET A 124 3.73 -8.53 -23.36
C MET A 124 5.07 -9.03 -23.97
N PRO A 125 5.99 -9.76 -23.30
CA PRO A 125 7.24 -10.16 -23.96
C PRO A 125 7.13 -11.46 -24.78
N GLU A 126 6.00 -12.19 -24.77
CA GLU A 126 5.84 -13.39 -25.60
C GLU A 126 5.20 -13.13 -26.98
N ALA A 127 4.57 -11.97 -27.19
CA ALA A 127 3.87 -11.69 -28.45
C ALA A 127 4.77 -11.12 -29.56
N GLU A 128 5.95 -10.59 -29.23
CA GLU A 128 6.82 -9.87 -30.18
C GLU A 128 8.08 -10.64 -30.60
N ALA A 129 8.17 -11.94 -30.26
CA ALA A 129 9.27 -12.83 -30.67
C ALA A 129 8.93 -13.73 -31.87
N VAL A 130 7.80 -13.48 -32.55
CA VAL A 130 7.41 -14.19 -33.78
C VAL A 130 6.99 -13.17 -34.85
N SER A 131 7.96 -12.56 -35.51
CA SER A 131 7.81 -11.97 -36.85
C SER A 131 9.16 -11.92 -37.55
#